data_AF-K0J7I2-F1
#
_entry.id   AF-K0J7I2-F1
#
_cell.length_a   1.000
_cell.length_b   1.000
_cell.length_c   1.000
_cell.angle_alpha   90.00
_cell.angle_beta   90.00
_cell.angle_gamma   90.00
#
_symmetry.space_group_name_H-M   'P 1'
#
loop_
_entity.id
_entity.type
_entity.pdbx_description
1 polymer ?
#
loop_
_entity_poly.entity_id
_entity_poly.type
_entity_poly.pdbx_seq_one_letter_code
_entity_poly.pdbx_strand_id
1 'polypeptide(L)'
;MFLLHQSNLAIGYVETRRADFPESKFTLVFLALPGESYELELTYNYDREEPYDLGNAYGHIALGVEDLEAKYKELSDKGYEVTELKGLNQVVII
;
A
#
# COMPACT_ATOMS: atom_id res chain seq x y z
N MET A 1 8.17 -9.14 6.63
CA MET A 1 8.35 -9.57 5.22
C MET A 1 7.11 -10.23 4.60
N PHE A 2 6.34 -11.04 5.35
CA PHE A 2 5.13 -11.72 4.82
C PHE A 2 3.97 -10.78 4.42
N LEU A 3 3.77 -9.66 5.14
CA LEU A 3 2.72 -8.67 4.85
C LEU A 3 2.95 -7.90 3.53
N LEU A 4 4.21 -7.54 3.23
CA LEU A 4 4.59 -6.83 1.99
C LEU A 4 4.32 -7.66 0.73
N HIS A 5 4.49 -8.98 0.80
CA HIS A 5 4.23 -9.87 -0.32
C HIS A 5 2.72 -9.96 -0.64
N GLN A 6 1.86 -9.87 0.39
CA GLN A 6 0.40 -9.89 0.22
C GLN A 6 -0.15 -8.55 -0.30
N SER A 7 0.49 -7.42 0.04
CA SER A 7 0.09 -6.09 -0.45
C SER A 7 0.46 -5.85 -1.91
N ASN A 8 1.61 -6.37 -2.38
CA ASN A 8 2.03 -6.23 -3.79
C ASN A 8 1.03 -6.87 -4.78
N LEU A 9 0.41 -8.00 -4.40
CA LEU A 9 -0.52 -8.73 -5.28
C LEU A 9 -1.94 -8.15 -5.34
N ALA A 10 -2.37 -7.38 -4.34
CA ALA A 10 -3.76 -6.92 -4.25
C ALA A 10 -4.07 -5.74 -5.17
N ILE A 11 -3.10 -4.81 -5.27
CA ILE A 11 -3.29 -3.49 -5.88
C ILE A 11 -2.27 -3.19 -7.00
N GLY A 12 -1.50 -4.20 -7.43
CA GLY A 12 -0.67 -4.14 -8.64
C GLY A 12 0.70 -3.50 -8.49
N TYR A 13 1.10 -3.11 -7.28
CA TYR A 13 2.44 -2.60 -7.01
C TYR A 13 3.50 -3.70 -7.15
N VAL A 14 4.61 -3.37 -7.79
CA VAL A 14 5.79 -4.22 -7.88
C VAL A 14 6.97 -3.58 -7.15
N GLU A 15 7.79 -4.39 -6.50
CA GLU A 15 9.05 -3.92 -5.92
C GLU A 15 10.02 -3.56 -7.06
N THR A 16 10.39 -2.28 -7.14
CA THR A 16 11.33 -1.76 -8.13
C THR A 16 12.75 -1.73 -7.59
N ARG A 17 12.89 -1.48 -6.29
CA ARG A 17 14.19 -1.35 -5.63
C ARG A 17 14.12 -1.65 -4.15
N ARG A 18 15.21 -2.19 -3.61
CA ARG A 18 15.43 -2.39 -2.18
C ARG A 18 16.82 -1.96 -1.80
N ALA A 19 16.94 -1.29 -0.65
CA ALA A 19 18.22 -0.89 -0.09
C ALA A 19 18.23 -1.21 1.41
N ASP A 20 19.19 -2.02 1.84
CA ASP A 20 19.35 -2.45 3.23
C ASP A 20 20.54 -1.71 3.86
N PHE A 21 20.32 -1.15 5.05
CA PHE A 21 21.30 -0.40 5.83
C PHE A 21 21.41 -1.00 7.24
N PRO A 22 22.07 -2.17 7.39
CA PRO A 22 22.11 -2.88 8.67
C PRO A 22 22.82 -2.10 9.77
N GLU A 23 23.88 -1.37 9.42
CA GLU A 23 24.63 -0.49 10.35
C GLU A 23 23.77 0.63 10.92
N SER A 24 22.74 1.06 10.19
CA SER A 24 21.77 2.09 10.60
C SER A 24 20.40 1.51 10.98
N LYS A 25 20.27 0.19 10.99
CA LYS A 25 19.07 -0.56 11.41
C LYS A 25 17.78 -0.25 10.63
N PHE A 26 17.84 -0.14 9.30
CA PHE A 26 16.62 -0.05 8.49
C PHE A 26 16.78 -0.62 7.07
N THR A 27 15.65 -0.97 6.45
CA THR A 27 15.51 -1.29 5.03
C THR A 27 14.55 -0.31 4.37
N LEU A 28 14.89 0.16 3.17
CA LEU A 28 13.96 0.83 2.26
C LEU A 28 13.47 -0.14 1.18
N VAL A 29 12.17 -0.11 0.90
CA VAL A 29 11.52 -0.84 -0.20
C VAL A 29 10.75 0.17 -1.05
N PHE A 30 11.04 0.19 -2.35
CA PHE A 30 10.39 1.06 -3.32
C PHE A 30 9.43 0.24 -4.16
N LEU A 31 8.18 0.71 -4.25
CA LEU A 31 7.11 0.07 -4.99
C LEU A 31 6.60 1.02 -6.07
N ALA A 32 6.39 0.53 -7.29
CA ALA A 32 5.72 1.30 -8.35
C ALA A 32 4.66 0.45 -9.05
N LEU A 33 3.69 1.12 -9.67
CA LEU A 33 2.82 0.47 -10.66
C LEU A 33 3.59 0.30 -11.98
N PRO A 34 3.38 -0.80 -12.72
CA PRO A 34 4.08 -1.01 -13.99
C PRO A 34 3.85 0.14 -14.97
N GLY A 35 4.94 0.75 -15.44
CA GLY A 35 4.90 1.86 -16.39
C GLY A 35 4.71 3.25 -15.78
N GLU A 36 4.49 3.35 -14.46
CA GLU A 36 4.38 4.61 -13.74
C GLU A 36 5.73 5.07 -13.19
N SER A 37 5.93 6.39 -13.12
CA SER A 37 7.15 6.99 -12.56
C SER A 37 7.04 7.31 -11.06
N TYR A 38 5.83 7.23 -10.49
CA TYR A 38 5.59 7.45 -9.08
C TYR A 38 5.98 6.21 -8.26
N GLU A 39 6.74 6.41 -7.19
CA GLU A 39 7.16 5.35 -6.27
C GLU A 39 6.59 5.58 -4.87
N LEU A 40 6.07 4.51 -4.26
CA LEU A 40 5.82 4.42 -2.83
C LEU A 40 7.08 3.87 -2.14
N GLU A 41 7.71 4.71 -1.33
CA GLU A 41 8.85 4.31 -0.49
C GLU A 41 8.33 3.85 0.89
N LEU A 42 8.72 2.64 1.30
CA LEU A 42 8.43 2.07 2.60
C LEU A 42 9.72 1.89 3.39
N THR A 43 9.74 2.39 4.63
CA THR A 43 10.87 2.26 5.55
C THR A 43 10.55 1.27 6.66
N TYR A 44 11.25 0.15 6.68
CA TYR A 44 11.21 -0.82 7.77
C TYR A 44 12.36 -0.58 8.73
N ASN A 45 12.07 -0.12 9.95
CA ASN A 45 13.08 0.05 11.01
C ASN A 45 13.17 -1.21 11.85
N TYR A 46 14.40 -1.63 12.17
CA TYR A 46 14.64 -2.91 12.85
C TYR A 46 14.36 -2.80 14.34
N ASP A 47 14.13 -3.97 14.96
CA ASP A 47 14.00 -4.13 16.41
C ASP A 47 12.96 -3.22 17.07
N ARG A 48 11.99 -2.72 16.30
CA ARG A 48 11.01 -1.79 16.82
C ARG A 48 9.99 -2.53 17.67
N GLU A 49 9.91 -2.16 18.95
CA GLU A 49 9.02 -2.81 19.92
C GLU A 49 7.58 -2.29 19.84
N GLU A 50 7.43 -1.00 19.56
CA GLU A 50 6.13 -0.33 19.53
C GLU A 50 5.58 -0.15 18.09
N PRO A 51 4.26 -0.18 17.88
CA PRO A 51 3.61 0.17 16.61
C PRO A 51 3.79 1.63 16.20
N TYR A 52 3.70 1.95 14.89
CA TYR A 52 3.85 3.35 14.41
C TYR A 52 2.61 4.14 14.81
N ASP A 53 2.81 5.31 15.40
CA ASP A 53 1.73 6.28 15.59
C ASP A 53 1.48 6.99 14.26
N LEU A 54 0.30 6.76 13.69
CA LEU A 54 -0.11 7.37 12.43
C LEU A 54 -0.45 8.86 12.61
N GLY A 55 -0.80 9.27 13.84
CA GLY A 55 -1.36 10.58 14.11
C GLY A 55 -2.68 10.81 13.34
N ASN A 56 -2.98 12.07 13.04
CA ASN A 56 -4.22 12.50 12.38
C ASN A 56 -4.01 13.40 11.15
N ALA A 57 -2.76 13.61 10.73
CA ALA A 57 -2.42 14.45 9.60
C ALA A 57 -2.47 13.69 8.26
N TYR A 58 -2.06 12.42 8.25
CA TYR A 58 -2.11 11.57 7.07
C TYR A 58 -3.52 10.98 6.89
N GLY A 59 -4.06 11.07 5.67
CA GLY A 59 -5.34 10.46 5.30
C GLY A 59 -5.15 9.10 4.63
N HIS A 60 -4.94 9.13 3.31
CA HIS A 60 -4.71 7.94 2.49
C HIS A 60 -4.01 8.33 1.18
N ILE A 61 -3.47 7.34 0.46
CA ILE A 61 -3.15 7.45 -0.96
C ILE A 61 -4.33 6.93 -1.77
N ALA A 62 -4.57 7.50 -2.95
CA ALA A 62 -5.61 7.05 -3.86
C ALA A 62 -4.99 6.39 -5.10
N LEU A 63 -5.56 5.28 -5.53
CA LEU A 63 -5.16 4.57 -6.74
C LEU A 63 -6.34 4.54 -7.71
N GLY A 64 -6.07 4.89 -8.97
CA GLY A 64 -7.04 4.72 -10.05
C GLY A 64 -7.11 3.26 -10.47
N VAL A 65 -8.31 2.76 -10.70
CA VAL A 65 -8.57 1.45 -11.29
C VAL A 65 -9.60 1.59 -12.40
N GLU A 66 -9.53 0.71 -13.41
CA GLU A 66 -10.44 0.75 -14.55
C GLU A 66 -11.89 0.42 -14.13
N ASP A 67 -12.06 -0.55 -13.22
CA ASP A 67 -13.35 -0.96 -12.69
C ASP A 67 -13.27 -1.10 -11.16
N LEU A 68 -13.87 -0.14 -10.49
CA LEU A 68 -13.87 -0.07 -9.03
C LEU A 68 -14.71 -1.16 -8.39
N GLU A 69 -15.88 -1.48 -8.95
CA GLU A 69 -16.78 -2.48 -8.36
C GLU A 69 -16.18 -3.87 -8.47
N ALA A 70 -15.58 -4.18 -9.64
CA ALA A 70 -14.86 -5.42 -9.83
C ALA A 70 -13.67 -5.53 -8.88
N LYS A 71 -12.89 -4.45 -8.71
CA LYS A 71 -11.75 -4.45 -7.78
C LYS A 71 -12.21 -4.60 -6.33
N TYR A 72 -13.26 -3.89 -5.92
CA TYR A 72 -13.84 -4.01 -4.59
C TYR A 72 -14.27 -5.45 -4.29
N LYS A 73 -14.98 -6.08 -5.23
CA LYS A 73 -15.38 -7.48 -5.10
C LYS A 73 -14.17 -8.42 -5.01
N GLU A 74 -13.18 -8.24 -5.86
CA GLU A 74 -11.96 -9.05 -5.84
C GLU A 74 -11.25 -8.98 -4.48
N LEU A 75 -11.08 -7.78 -3.93
CA LEU A 75 -10.44 -7.57 -2.64
C LEU A 75 -11.27 -8.15 -1.50
N SER A 76 -12.59 -7.96 -1.52
CA SER A 76 -13.52 -8.52 -0.53
C SER A 76 -13.50 -10.05 -0.54
N ASP A 77 -13.57 -10.68 -1.73
CA ASP A 77 -13.53 -12.15 -1.89
C ASP A 77 -12.21 -12.76 -1.41
N LYS A 78 -11.10 -12.01 -1.53
CA LYS A 78 -9.77 -12.40 -1.03
C LYS A 78 -9.61 -12.19 0.49
N GLY A 79 -10.61 -11.64 1.17
CA GLY A 79 -10.61 -11.41 2.61
C GLY A 79 -9.83 -10.19 3.07
N TYR A 80 -9.54 -9.23 2.17
CA TYR A 80 -8.98 -7.94 2.58
C TYR A 80 -10.04 -7.11 3.31
N GLU A 81 -9.60 -6.31 4.27
CA GLU A 81 -10.46 -5.32 4.92
C GLU A 81 -10.74 -4.17 3.95
N VAL A 82 -11.98 -4.10 3.47
CA VAL A 82 -12.47 -3.06 2.56
C VAL A 82 -13.63 -2.32 3.21
N THR A 83 -13.67 -0.99 3.06
CA THR A 83 -14.78 -0.18 3.54
C THR A 83 -15.90 -0.12 2.51
N GLU A 84 -17.14 0.15 2.93
CA GLU A 84 -18.26 0.33 1.99
C GLU A 84 -17.91 1.39 0.93
N LEU A 85 -18.27 1.11 -0.32
CA LEU A 85 -18.07 2.06 -1.42
C LEU A 85 -18.85 3.35 -1.13
N LYS A 86 -18.12 4.46 -0.97
CA LYS A 86 -18.67 5.79 -0.72
C LYS A 86 -18.30 6.75 -1.83
N GLY A 87 -19.30 7.26 -2.54
CA GLY A 87 -19.10 8.25 -3.59
C GLY A 87 -19.34 9.69 -3.10
N LEU A 88 -18.42 10.59 -3.38
CA LEU A 88 -18.68 12.02 -3.49
C LEU A 88 -19.03 12.30 -4.95
N ASN A 89 -20.31 12.39 -5.33
CA ASN A 89 -20.81 12.73 -6.69
C ASN A 89 -19.73 12.73 -7.81
N GLN A 90 -19.17 11.55 -8.13
CA GLN A 90 -18.09 11.23 -9.10
C GLN A 90 -16.72 10.72 -8.57
N VAL A 91 -16.46 10.64 -7.25
CA VAL A 91 -15.22 10.02 -6.71
C VAL A 91 -15.56 9.06 -5.57
N VAL A 92 -15.18 7.79 -5.69
CA VAL A 92 -15.32 6.80 -4.63
C VAL A 92 -13.96 6.56 -3.98
N ILE A 93 -13.91 6.60 -2.65
CA ILE A 93 -12.69 6.41 -1.85
C ILE A 93 -12.84 5.09 -1.08
N ILE A 94 -11.79 4.26 -1.13
CA ILE A 94 -11.62 3.02 -0.35
C ILE A 94 -10.57 3.21 0.74
#